data_AF-A0A4R1W644-F1
#
_entry.id   AF-A0A4R1W644-F1
#
_cell.length_a   1.000
_cell.length_b   1.000
_cell.length_c   1.000
_cell.angle_alpha   90.00
_cell.angle_beta   90.00
_cell.angle_gamma   90.00
#
_symmetry.space_group_name_H-M   'P 1'
#
loop_
_entity.id
_entity.type
_entity.pdbx_description
1 polymer ?
#
loop_
_entity_poly.entity_id
_entity_poly.type
_entity_poly.pdbx_seq_one_letter_code
_entity_poly.pdbx_strand_id
1 'polypeptide(L)'
;MTSAAENQLSGDAVEAFERDGYVICRGVIDESLINEVNDHVGWLQARHPDVRPEQLGHAFLRDDPFWVVPGSHRGPVAEMRDNETVESVLGKEIAVEVDESQAVDMVLAPGDVEVHHPNIVHGSNANTSPNRRCGLTIRYIPTSTRITDPEVPYPSAFHLQGSPGVNSYQPRPRYVEGRDFPFAGCSEWT
;
A
#
# COMPACT_ATOMS: atom_id res chain seq x y z
N MET A 1 -25.10 -3.37 9.06
CA MET A 1 -24.03 -3.85 9.96
C MET A 1 -23.83 -5.32 9.68
N THR A 2 -22.94 -5.66 8.76
CA THR A 2 -22.35 -7.01 8.73
C THR A 2 -21.52 -7.21 10.00
N SER A 3 -21.51 -8.43 10.51
CA SER A 3 -20.79 -8.80 11.72
C SER A 3 -19.28 -8.87 11.45
N ALA A 4 -18.47 -8.66 12.49
CA ALA A 4 -17.00 -8.76 12.37
C ALA A 4 -16.50 -10.17 11.98
N ALA A 5 -17.37 -11.19 11.99
CA ALA A 5 -17.06 -12.54 11.52
C ALA A 5 -17.17 -12.68 9.98
N GLU A 6 -17.95 -11.85 9.30
CA GLU A 6 -18.16 -11.92 7.84
C GLU A 6 -16.99 -11.30 7.04
N ASN A 7 -16.11 -10.54 7.69
CA ASN A 7 -14.96 -9.86 7.08
C ASN A 7 -13.59 -10.42 7.54
N GLN A 8 -13.53 -11.66 8.04
CA GLN A 8 -12.25 -12.31 8.36
C GLN A 8 -11.69 -13.05 7.15
N LEU A 9 -10.35 -13.03 7.00
CA LEU A 9 -9.65 -13.90 6.06
C LEU A 9 -9.93 -15.38 6.42
N SER A 10 -10.08 -16.22 5.40
CA SER A 10 -10.17 -17.67 5.58
C SER A 10 -8.89 -18.24 6.20
N GLY A 11 -9.00 -19.39 6.89
CA GLY A 11 -7.84 -20.10 7.43
C GLY A 11 -6.76 -20.33 6.37
N ASP A 12 -7.17 -20.82 5.19
CA ASP A 12 -6.31 -21.06 4.02
C ASP A 12 -5.53 -19.80 3.58
N ALA A 13 -6.15 -18.61 3.67
CA ALA A 13 -5.51 -17.34 3.31
C ALA A 13 -4.47 -16.89 4.36
N VAL A 14 -4.74 -17.16 5.65
CA VAL A 14 -3.77 -16.94 6.73
C VAL A 14 -2.61 -17.93 6.61
N GLU A 15 -2.88 -19.21 6.37
CA GLU A 15 -1.85 -20.23 6.17
C GLU A 15 -0.98 -19.93 4.94
N ALA A 16 -1.56 -19.42 3.84
CA ALA A 16 -0.81 -18.96 2.68
C ALA A 16 0.11 -17.78 3.02
N PHE A 17 -0.40 -16.77 3.74
CA PHE A 17 0.40 -15.62 4.17
C PHE A 17 1.57 -16.03 5.09
N GLU A 18 1.33 -16.89 6.09
CA GLU A 18 2.37 -17.39 6.99
C GLU A 18 3.41 -18.25 6.24
N ARG A 19 2.98 -19.03 5.24
CA ARG A 19 3.84 -19.87 4.42
C ARG A 19 4.73 -19.07 3.47
N ASP A 20 4.10 -18.22 2.65
CA ASP A 20 4.70 -17.61 1.47
C ASP A 20 5.09 -16.14 1.69
N GLY A 21 4.58 -15.51 2.75
CA GLY A 21 4.82 -14.11 3.10
C GLY A 21 3.86 -13.14 2.42
N TYR A 22 2.89 -13.62 1.65
CA TYR A 22 1.89 -12.80 0.97
C TYR A 22 0.58 -13.58 0.73
N VAL A 23 -0.50 -12.86 0.45
CA VAL A 23 -1.77 -13.42 -0.03
C VAL A 23 -2.49 -12.40 -0.93
N ILE A 24 -3.22 -12.89 -1.93
CA ILE A 24 -4.09 -12.06 -2.78
C ILE A 24 -5.56 -12.34 -2.42
N CYS A 25 -6.26 -11.30 -2.02
CA CYS A 25 -7.69 -11.30 -1.72
C CYS A 25 -8.43 -10.72 -2.94
N ARG A 26 -9.32 -11.51 -3.56
CA ARG A 26 -9.97 -11.12 -4.82
C ARG A 26 -11.27 -10.35 -4.58
N GLY A 27 -11.53 -9.31 -5.37
CA GLY A 27 -12.79 -8.55 -5.36
C GLY A 27 -13.15 -7.94 -4.00
N VAL A 28 -12.17 -7.38 -3.28
CA VAL A 28 -12.34 -6.79 -1.95
C VAL A 28 -12.93 -5.38 -2.02
N ILE A 29 -12.54 -4.60 -3.04
CA ILE A 29 -13.02 -3.24 -3.27
C ILE A 29 -13.93 -3.25 -4.50
N ASP A 30 -15.10 -2.63 -4.38
CA ASP A 30 -16.10 -2.58 -5.44
C ASP A 30 -15.79 -1.52 -6.52
N GLU A 31 -16.39 -1.69 -7.69
CA GLU A 31 -16.21 -0.82 -8.85
C GLU A 31 -16.56 0.66 -8.59
N SER A 32 -17.53 0.94 -7.70
CA SER A 32 -17.92 2.33 -7.42
C SER A 32 -16.84 3.07 -6.62
N LEU A 33 -16.22 2.40 -5.64
CA LEU A 33 -15.11 2.95 -4.87
C LEU A 33 -13.82 3.04 -5.72
N ILE A 34 -13.58 2.10 -6.65
CA ILE A 34 -12.47 2.21 -7.62
C ILE A 34 -12.62 3.46 -8.49
N ASN A 35 -13.83 3.71 -9.01
CA ASN A 35 -14.11 4.87 -9.84
C ASN A 35 -13.98 6.19 -9.05
N GLU A 36 -14.46 6.24 -7.80
CA GLU A 36 -14.27 7.40 -6.92
C GLU A 36 -12.79 7.71 -6.65
N VAL A 37 -11.95 6.68 -6.45
CA VAL A 37 -10.50 6.84 -6.30
C VAL A 37 -9.85 7.35 -7.59
N ASN A 38 -10.28 6.88 -8.77
CA ASN A 38 -9.80 7.39 -10.05
C ASN A 38 -10.17 8.86 -10.28
N ASP A 39 -11.41 9.25 -9.95
CA ASP A 39 -11.87 10.64 -10.02
C ASP A 39 -11.07 11.55 -9.07
N HIS A 40 -10.71 11.06 -7.88
CA HIS A 40 -9.84 11.78 -6.95
C HIS A 40 -8.44 12.01 -7.53
N VAL A 41 -7.84 11.01 -8.19
CA VAL A 41 -6.54 11.19 -8.88
C VAL A 41 -6.65 12.24 -9.99
N GLY A 42 -7.71 12.19 -10.81
CA GLY A 42 -7.95 13.20 -11.85
C GLY A 42 -8.11 14.62 -11.28
N TRP A 43 -8.80 14.75 -10.15
CA TRP A 43 -8.97 16.00 -9.42
C TRP A 43 -7.65 16.55 -8.85
N LEU A 44 -6.74 15.67 -8.39
CA LEU A 44 -5.39 16.04 -7.95
C LEU A 44 -4.53 16.50 -9.14
N GLN A 45 -4.53 15.75 -10.24
CA GLN A 45 -3.80 16.10 -11.47
C GLN A 45 -4.24 17.47 -12.02
N ALA A 46 -5.54 17.77 -12.03
CA ALA A 46 -6.07 19.05 -12.48
C ALA A 46 -5.65 20.24 -11.57
N ARG A 47 -5.35 19.98 -10.29
CA ARG A 47 -4.86 21.00 -9.33
C ARG A 47 -3.34 21.17 -9.36
N HIS A 48 -2.62 20.13 -9.77
CA HIS A 48 -1.16 20.07 -9.76
C HIS A 48 -0.62 19.65 -11.13
N PRO A 49 -0.89 20.43 -12.21
CA PRO A 49 -0.54 20.05 -13.59
C PRO A 49 0.97 19.92 -13.82
N ASP A 50 1.80 20.57 -13.00
CA ASP A 50 3.26 20.52 -13.06
C ASP A 50 3.85 19.30 -12.32
N VAL A 51 3.04 18.54 -11.58
CA VAL A 51 3.48 17.34 -10.84
C VAL A 51 3.22 16.11 -11.69
N ARG A 52 4.29 15.34 -11.98
CA ARG A 52 4.14 14.07 -12.70
C ARG A 52 3.15 13.15 -11.95
N PRO A 53 2.26 12.40 -12.62
CA PRO A 53 1.32 11.48 -11.98
C PRO A 53 1.95 10.50 -10.99
N GLU A 54 3.21 10.11 -11.23
CA GLU A 54 4.01 9.20 -10.39
C GLU A 54 4.55 9.89 -9.12
N GLN A 55 4.63 11.22 -9.11
CA GLN A 55 5.10 12.05 -7.99
C GLN A 55 3.97 12.60 -7.12
N LEU A 56 2.71 12.42 -7.52
CA LEU A 56 1.56 12.49 -6.59
C LEU A 56 1.70 11.47 -5.44
N GLY A 57 2.56 10.46 -5.64
CA GLY A 57 2.64 9.26 -4.83
C GLY A 57 3.93 9.02 -4.05
N HIS A 58 4.38 9.96 -3.21
CA HIS A 58 5.06 9.53 -1.97
C HIS A 58 4.10 8.77 -1.02
N ALA A 59 2.80 8.71 -1.35
CA ALA A 59 1.79 7.88 -0.69
C ALA A 59 0.78 7.16 -1.63
N PHE A 60 0.84 7.38 -2.96
CA PHE A 60 -0.32 7.14 -3.86
C PHE A 60 0.01 6.67 -5.30
N LEU A 61 0.20 5.34 -5.41
CA LEU A 61 -0.39 4.45 -6.44
C LEU A 61 0.44 4.00 -7.68
N ARG A 62 0.75 2.69 -7.79
CA ARG A 62 1.40 2.02 -8.96
C ARG A 62 1.00 0.48 -9.03
N ASP A 63 0.51 -0.10 -10.16
CA ASP A 63 0.39 -1.57 -10.56
C ASP A 63 1.35 -2.15 -11.68
N ASP A 64 2.39 -2.92 -11.36
CA ASP A 64 3.27 -3.58 -12.35
C ASP A 64 2.90 -5.09 -12.35
N PRO A 65 3.56 -5.95 -13.14
CA PRO A 65 4.13 -7.17 -12.57
C PRO A 65 4.98 -6.82 -11.33
N PHE A 66 4.30 -6.56 -10.21
CA PHE A 66 4.89 -6.59 -8.89
C PHE A 66 5.18 -8.05 -8.62
N TRP A 67 6.41 -8.36 -8.26
CA TRP A 67 6.79 -9.73 -7.99
C TRP A 67 7.31 -9.87 -6.57
N VAL A 68 7.15 -11.06 -6.02
CA VAL A 68 7.64 -11.44 -4.70
C VAL A 68 8.47 -12.71 -4.81
N VAL A 69 9.49 -12.85 -3.96
CA VAL A 69 10.15 -14.15 -3.74
C VAL A 69 9.48 -14.82 -2.54
N PRO A 70 8.70 -15.90 -2.73
CA PRO A 70 7.95 -16.53 -1.64
C PRO A 70 8.85 -17.02 -0.51
N GLY A 71 8.43 -16.84 0.74
CA GLY A 71 9.17 -17.29 1.92
C GLY A 71 10.39 -16.43 2.31
N SER A 72 10.81 -15.47 1.47
CA SER A 72 11.95 -14.58 1.73
C SER A 72 11.79 -13.73 2.99
N HIS A 73 10.54 -13.48 3.40
CA HIS A 73 10.19 -12.75 4.62
C HIS A 73 10.74 -13.34 5.93
N ARG A 74 11.14 -14.61 5.90
CA ARG A 74 11.76 -15.34 7.02
C ARG A 74 13.26 -15.14 7.15
N GLY A 75 13.89 -14.49 6.16
CA GLY A 75 15.30 -14.10 6.21
C GLY A 75 15.56 -12.93 7.17
N PRO A 76 16.84 -12.57 7.37
CA PRO A 76 17.19 -11.29 7.99
C PRO A 76 16.67 -10.13 7.12
N VAL A 77 16.42 -8.97 7.74
CA VAL A 77 16.14 -7.74 6.99
C VAL A 77 17.37 -7.40 6.13
N ALA A 78 17.18 -7.34 4.81
CA ALA A 78 18.25 -6.97 3.89
C ALA A 78 18.66 -5.50 4.07
N GLU A 79 19.95 -5.21 3.98
CA GLU A 79 20.42 -3.84 3.89
C GLU A 79 19.99 -3.21 2.55
N MET A 80 19.81 -1.89 2.53
CA MET A 80 19.48 -1.14 1.32
C MET A 80 20.72 -0.37 0.84
N ARG A 81 20.93 -0.33 -0.49
CA ARG A 81 21.92 0.54 -1.14
C ARG A 81 21.24 1.54 -2.07
N ASP A 82 21.92 2.65 -2.34
CA ASP A 82 21.48 3.61 -3.35
C ASP A 82 21.67 3.02 -4.76
N ASN A 83 20.71 3.25 -5.65
CA ASN A 83 20.81 2.88 -7.06
C ASN A 83 20.50 4.11 -7.94
N GLU A 84 21.58 4.68 -8.48
CA GLU A 84 21.56 5.78 -9.45
C GLU A 84 21.80 5.30 -10.90
N THR A 85 21.91 3.99 -11.12
CA THR A 85 22.29 3.41 -12.43
C THR A 85 21.14 3.32 -13.42
N VAL A 86 19.90 3.34 -12.93
CA VAL A 86 18.65 3.27 -13.70
C VAL A 86 17.64 4.29 -13.15
N GLU A 87 16.78 4.85 -14.00
CA GLU A 87 15.71 5.75 -13.52
C GLU A 87 14.71 4.94 -12.67
N SER A 88 14.74 5.15 -11.36
CA SER A 88 13.89 4.46 -10.38
C SER A 88 13.15 5.46 -9.49
N VAL A 89 11.90 5.16 -9.17
CA VAL A 89 11.07 5.98 -8.28
C VAL A 89 11.60 5.98 -6.83
N LEU A 90 12.29 4.91 -6.41
CA LEU A 90 12.79 4.76 -5.04
C LEU A 90 14.25 5.19 -4.88
N GLY A 91 15.05 5.22 -5.96
CA GLY A 91 16.49 5.50 -5.91
C GLY A 91 17.32 4.54 -5.04
N LYS A 92 16.73 3.43 -4.59
CA LYS A 92 17.32 2.45 -3.68
C LYS A 92 16.87 1.04 -4.04
N GLU A 93 17.68 0.06 -3.68
CA GLU A 93 17.44 -1.37 -3.83
C GLU A 93 18.04 -2.16 -2.67
N ILE A 94 17.68 -3.44 -2.55
CA ILE A 94 18.30 -4.33 -1.56
C ILE A 94 19.74 -4.68 -1.97
N ALA A 95 20.66 -4.68 -1.01
CA ALA A 95 22.08 -4.93 -1.20
C ALA A 95 22.43 -6.43 -1.19
N VAL A 96 21.55 -7.27 -1.74
CA VAL A 96 21.73 -8.73 -1.86
C VAL A 96 21.36 -9.18 -3.27
N GLU A 97 22.05 -10.20 -3.77
CA GLU A 97 21.69 -10.85 -5.03
C GLU A 97 20.34 -11.57 -4.87
N VAL A 98 19.44 -11.37 -5.83
CA VAL A 98 18.12 -12.00 -5.87
C VAL A 98 18.09 -13.02 -7.00
N ASP A 99 17.72 -14.25 -6.70
CA ASP A 99 17.38 -15.22 -7.74
C ASP A 99 15.95 -14.94 -8.25
N GLU A 100 15.85 -14.06 -9.25
CA GLU A 100 14.58 -13.71 -9.90
C GLU A 100 13.88 -14.91 -10.55
N SER A 101 14.55 -16.07 -10.73
CA SER A 101 13.86 -17.30 -11.17
C SER A 101 12.89 -17.87 -10.13
N GLN A 102 13.02 -17.44 -8.87
CA GLN A 102 12.11 -17.76 -7.76
C GLN A 102 11.00 -16.71 -7.58
N ALA A 103 10.99 -15.64 -8.37
CA ALA A 103 9.99 -14.58 -8.29
C ALA A 103 8.64 -15.03 -8.88
N VAL A 104 7.55 -14.55 -8.29
CA VAL A 104 6.18 -14.82 -8.73
C VAL A 104 5.46 -13.50 -9.00
N ASP A 105 4.92 -13.34 -10.22
CA ASP A 105 4.12 -12.17 -10.61
C ASP A 105 2.78 -12.11 -9.85
N MET A 106 2.54 -10.98 -9.19
CA MET A 106 1.30 -10.66 -8.50
C MET A 106 0.33 -9.95 -9.44
N VAL A 107 -0.39 -10.74 -10.25
CA VAL A 107 -1.39 -10.21 -11.20
C VAL A 107 -2.70 -9.95 -10.46
N LEU A 108 -3.09 -8.68 -10.40
CA LEU A 108 -4.30 -8.15 -9.76
C LEU A 108 -5.30 -7.61 -10.80
N ALA A 109 -6.59 -7.82 -10.58
CA ALA A 109 -7.66 -7.09 -11.23
C ALA A 109 -8.03 -5.84 -10.41
N PRO A 110 -8.65 -4.81 -11.00
CA PRO A 110 -9.21 -3.70 -10.24
C PRO A 110 -10.15 -4.22 -9.15
N GLY A 111 -9.87 -3.86 -7.89
CA GLY A 111 -10.64 -4.30 -6.73
C GLY A 111 -10.03 -5.45 -5.94
N ASP A 112 -9.02 -6.13 -6.48
CA ASP A 112 -8.21 -7.08 -5.72
C ASP A 112 -7.29 -6.35 -4.74
N VAL A 113 -7.00 -7.00 -3.60
CA VAL A 113 -6.08 -6.51 -2.58
C VAL A 113 -5.00 -7.55 -2.31
N GLU A 114 -3.76 -7.13 -2.48
CA GLU A 114 -2.57 -7.82 -2.01
C GLU A 114 -2.28 -7.47 -0.55
N VAL A 115 -1.89 -8.47 0.24
CA VAL A 115 -1.29 -8.27 1.57
C VAL A 115 0.04 -9.01 1.59
N HIS A 116 1.13 -8.31 1.88
CA HIS A 116 2.47 -8.89 1.98
C HIS A 116 3.17 -8.52 3.29
N HIS A 117 4.07 -9.38 3.76
CA HIS A 117 4.89 -9.16 4.94
C HIS A 117 5.97 -8.10 4.63
N PRO A 118 6.25 -7.12 5.52
CA PRO A 118 7.16 -6.00 5.22
C PRO A 118 8.60 -6.40 4.87
N ASN A 119 9.04 -7.61 5.27
CA ASN A 119 10.35 -8.16 4.94
C ASN A 119 10.37 -9.03 3.66
N ILE A 120 9.25 -9.22 2.94
CA ILE A 120 9.28 -10.00 1.71
C ILE A 120 10.11 -9.26 0.66
N VAL A 121 11.02 -9.96 -0.01
CA VAL A 121 11.74 -9.42 -1.16
C VAL A 121 10.74 -9.25 -2.30
N HIS A 122 10.64 -8.02 -2.79
CA HIS A 122 9.72 -7.65 -3.85
C HIS A 122 10.29 -6.60 -4.79
N GLY A 123 9.78 -6.59 -6.02
CA GLY A 123 10.20 -5.66 -7.07
C GLY A 123 9.09 -5.37 -8.06
N SER A 124 9.39 -4.58 -9.09
CA SER A 124 8.44 -4.21 -10.13
C SER A 124 9.16 -3.81 -11.42
N ASN A 125 8.63 -4.19 -12.58
CA ASN A 125 9.24 -3.86 -13.87
C ASN A 125 9.00 -2.38 -14.30
N ALA A 126 9.01 -2.13 -15.60
CA ALA A 126 8.61 -0.86 -16.19
C ALA A 126 7.25 -1.03 -16.88
N ASN A 127 6.32 -0.11 -16.64
CA ASN A 127 5.06 -0.08 -17.38
C ASN A 127 5.30 0.43 -18.80
N THR A 128 5.12 -0.48 -19.77
CA THR A 128 5.24 -0.20 -21.21
C THR A 128 3.88 -0.10 -21.92
N SER A 129 2.78 -0.17 -21.17
CA SER A 129 1.42 -0.06 -21.69
C SER A 129 0.97 1.41 -21.85
N PRO A 130 -0.06 1.70 -22.66
CA PRO A 130 -0.64 3.05 -22.77
C PRO A 130 -1.51 3.44 -21.57
N ASN A 131 -1.72 2.54 -20.59
CA ASN A 131 -2.64 2.75 -19.48
C ASN A 131 -1.89 3.14 -18.19
N ARG A 132 -2.50 3.98 -17.36
CA ARG A 132 -1.93 4.34 -16.05
C ARG A 132 -2.00 3.16 -15.06
N ARG A 133 -0.99 3.14 -14.21
CA ARG A 133 -0.58 2.15 -13.20
C ARG A 133 -0.93 2.68 -11.79
N CYS A 134 -1.71 2.00 -10.93
CA CYS A 134 -2.37 2.65 -9.76
C CYS A 134 -2.86 1.78 -8.54
N GLY A 135 -1.98 1.17 -7.73
CA GLY A 135 -2.35 0.39 -6.51
C GLY A 135 -2.00 1.01 -5.14
N LEU A 136 -2.90 0.94 -4.14
CA LEU A 136 -2.76 1.62 -2.83
C LEU A 136 -2.07 0.79 -1.75
N THR A 137 -0.94 1.29 -1.24
CA THR A 137 -0.22 0.67 -0.12
C THR A 137 -0.63 1.29 1.22
N ILE A 138 -1.26 0.49 2.09
CA ILE A 138 -1.48 0.84 3.50
C ILE A 138 -0.63 -0.09 4.37
N ARG A 139 0.15 0.47 5.29
CA ARG A 139 1.00 -0.29 6.22
C ARG A 139 0.29 -0.44 7.56
N TYR A 140 0.09 -1.68 8.00
CA TYR A 140 -0.50 -2.01 9.29
C TYR A 140 0.59 -2.48 10.26
N ILE A 141 0.54 -1.99 11.50
CA ILE A 141 1.37 -2.48 12.60
C ILE A 141 0.48 -2.76 13.82
N PRO A 142 0.78 -3.79 14.64
CA PRO A 142 0.10 -3.98 15.91
C PRO A 142 0.46 -2.84 16.87
N THR A 143 -0.41 -2.51 17.82
CA THR A 143 -0.20 -1.39 18.77
C THR A 143 0.91 -1.64 19.80
N SER A 144 1.54 -2.82 19.76
CA SER A 144 2.78 -3.17 20.46
C SER A 144 4.06 -2.75 19.72
N THR A 145 4.01 -2.54 18.39
CA THR A 145 5.16 -2.09 17.59
C THR A 145 5.40 -0.61 17.80
N ARG A 146 6.62 -0.24 18.20
CA ARG A 146 7.02 1.16 18.40
C ARG A 146 7.49 1.80 17.10
N ILE A 147 6.96 2.97 16.77
CA ILE A 147 7.54 3.88 15.77
C ILE A 147 8.75 4.57 16.40
N THR A 148 9.91 4.52 15.74
CA THR A 148 11.19 5.07 16.22
C THR A 148 11.60 6.38 15.55
N ASP A 149 10.76 6.91 14.66
CA ASP A 149 10.94 8.22 14.05
C ASP A 149 10.84 9.32 15.13
N PRO A 150 11.69 10.38 15.09
CA PRO A 150 11.60 11.48 16.04
C PRO A 150 10.34 12.35 15.90
N GLU A 151 9.61 12.30 14.78
CA GLU A 151 8.35 13.03 14.61
C GLU A 151 7.18 12.32 15.33
N VAL A 152 6.56 13.01 16.28
CA VAL A 152 5.50 12.45 17.13
C VAL A 152 4.30 13.41 17.25
N PRO A 153 3.07 12.99 16.90
CA PRO A 153 2.73 11.73 16.23
C PRO A 153 3.29 11.70 14.80
N TYR A 154 3.72 10.52 14.35
CA TYR A 154 4.23 10.33 12.99
C TYR A 154 3.15 10.70 11.94
N PRO A 155 3.47 11.35 10.81
CA PRO A 155 2.47 11.95 9.91
C PRO A 155 1.35 11.02 9.41
N SER A 156 1.61 9.72 9.25
CA SER A 156 0.64 8.73 8.79
C SER A 156 0.20 7.72 9.86
N ALA A 157 0.52 7.94 11.14
CA ALA A 157 0.13 7.04 12.22
C ALA A 157 -1.32 7.28 12.69
N PHE A 158 -2.27 6.51 12.16
CA PHE A 158 -3.68 6.54 12.59
C PHE A 158 -4.04 5.27 13.40
N HIS A 159 -4.80 5.44 14.49
CA HIS A 159 -5.31 4.31 15.27
C HIS A 159 -6.62 3.78 14.68
N LEU A 160 -6.62 2.52 14.22
CA LEU A 160 -7.80 1.89 13.59
C LEU A 160 -8.68 1.11 14.58
N GLN A 161 -8.12 0.16 15.33
CA GLN A 161 -8.90 -0.70 16.24
C GLN A 161 -8.12 -1.14 17.48
N GLY A 162 -8.86 -1.56 18.51
CA GLY A 162 -8.30 -2.10 19.75
C GLY A 162 -7.86 -1.02 20.73
N SER A 163 -6.84 -1.33 21.53
CA SER A 163 -6.24 -0.40 22.50
C SER A 163 -4.98 0.25 21.92
N PRO A 164 -4.78 1.58 22.11
CA PRO A 164 -3.74 2.34 21.39
C PRO A 164 -2.29 1.95 21.71
N GLY A 165 -2.02 1.25 22.82
CA GLY A 165 -0.69 0.67 23.05
C GLY A 165 0.41 1.73 23.22
N VAL A 166 1.48 1.65 22.41
CA VAL A 166 2.78 2.27 22.71
C VAL A 166 3.12 3.56 21.95
N ASN A 167 2.28 4.00 21.01
CA ASN A 167 2.52 5.16 20.14
C ASN A 167 1.52 6.29 20.38
N SER A 168 1.87 7.49 19.91
CA SER A 168 0.91 8.59 19.71
C SER A 168 0.38 8.53 18.27
N TYR A 169 -0.88 8.88 18.08
CA TYR A 169 -1.57 8.82 16.79
C TYR A 169 -2.10 10.18 16.38
N GLN A 170 -2.20 10.39 15.06
CA GLN A 170 -2.91 11.52 14.48
C GLN A 170 -4.39 11.49 14.86
N PRO A 171 -5.06 12.65 14.98
CA PRO A 171 -6.50 12.70 15.11
C PRO A 171 -7.18 12.11 13.86
N ARG A 172 -8.43 11.66 13.99
CA ARG A 172 -9.23 11.26 12.82
C ARG A 172 -9.29 12.46 11.84
N PRO A 173 -8.99 12.25 10.54
CA PRO A 173 -9.10 13.30 9.53
C PRO A 173 -10.48 13.94 9.49
N ARG A 174 -10.54 15.20 9.07
CA ARG A 174 -11.78 15.94 8.84
C ARG A 174 -11.87 16.44 7.42
N TYR A 175 -13.04 16.26 6.81
CA TYR A 175 -13.41 16.79 5.51
C TYR A 175 -13.66 18.30 5.61
N VAL A 176 -13.04 19.05 4.71
CA VAL A 176 -13.18 20.49 4.57
C VAL A 176 -13.63 20.80 3.15
N GLU A 177 -14.88 21.23 3.01
CA GLU A 177 -15.49 21.59 1.74
C GLU A 177 -14.65 22.64 0.98
N GLY A 178 -14.51 22.46 -0.34
CA GLY A 178 -13.70 23.32 -1.20
C GLY A 178 -12.19 23.11 -1.11
N ARG A 179 -11.68 22.54 -0.01
CA ARG A 179 -10.28 22.11 0.12
C ARG A 179 -10.10 20.66 -0.34
N ASP A 180 -10.93 19.75 0.16
CA ASP A 180 -10.78 18.31 -0.03
C ASP A 180 -11.62 17.80 -1.20
N PHE A 181 -11.26 16.62 -1.73
CA PHE A 181 -12.07 15.91 -2.71
C PHE A 181 -13.38 15.41 -2.05
N PRO A 182 -14.56 15.70 -2.62
CA PRO A 182 -15.83 15.17 -2.10
C PRO A 182 -15.95 13.68 -2.44
N PHE A 183 -16.21 12.86 -1.43
CA PHE A 183 -16.33 11.40 -1.53
C PHE A 183 -17.62 10.92 -0.84
N ALA A 184 -18.04 9.68 -1.10
CA ALA A 184 -19.24 9.07 -0.53
C ALA A 184 -19.19 9.09 1.00
N GLY A 185 -20.12 9.84 1.62
CA GLY A 185 -20.18 10.00 3.09
C GLY A 185 -19.21 11.02 3.68
N CYS A 186 -18.56 11.88 2.89
CA CYS A 186 -17.61 12.89 3.40
C CYS A 186 -18.25 13.89 4.40
N SER A 187 -19.56 14.09 4.35
CA SER A 187 -20.33 14.89 5.32
C SER A 187 -20.36 14.29 6.74
N GLU A 188 -20.02 13.02 6.92
CA GLU A 188 -19.89 12.37 8.23
C GLU A 188 -18.51 12.62 8.88
N TRP A 189 -17.60 13.30 8.18
CA TRP A 189 -16.21 13.53 8.60
C TRP A 189 -15.95 14.99 9.02
N THR A 190 -16.91 15.68 9.64
CA THR A 190 -16.76 17.09 10.10
C THR A 190 -16.09 17.25 11.46
#